data_AF-A0A3D5ZB40-F1
#
_entry.id   AF-A0A3D5ZB40-F1
#
_cell.length_a   1.000
_cell.length_b   1.000
_cell.length_c   1.000
_cell.angle_alpha   90.00
_cell.angle_beta   90.00
_cell.angle_gamma   90.00
#
_symmetry.space_group_name_H-M   'P 1'
#
loop_
_entity.id
_entity.type
_entity.pdbx_description
1 polymer ?
#
loop_
_entity_poly.entity_id
_entity_poly.type
_entity_poly.pdbx_seq_one_letter_code
_entity_poly.pdbx_strand_id
1 'polypeptide(L)'
;MSAPIKNLDAILKKLGIRELNAMQKEAYEVILENPETIILSPTGTGKTLAFLLPLLEDLDRTDDELQAMILVPSRELAMQIEQVAREIGSGYKINAV
;
A
#
# COMPACT_ATOMS: atom_id res chain seq x y z
N MET A 1 16.06 1.73 14.95
CA MET A 1 16.76 1.28 13.73
C MET A 1 15.67 0.97 12.71
N SER A 2 15.51 1.83 11.70
CA SER A 2 14.57 1.65 10.60
C SER A 2 14.97 0.41 9.79
N ALA A 3 14.02 -0.51 9.57
CA ALA A 3 14.28 -1.73 8.81
C ALA A 3 14.73 -1.38 7.37
N PRO A 4 15.63 -2.19 6.75
CA PRO A 4 16.10 -1.94 5.40
C PRO A 4 14.94 -1.93 4.40
N ILE A 5 15.03 -1.06 3.39
CA ILE A 5 14.07 -0.90 2.30
C ILE A 5 13.80 -2.28 1.68
N LYS A 6 12.56 -2.74 1.75
CA LYS A 6 12.13 -3.85 0.90
C LYS A 6 11.76 -3.26 -0.44
N ASN A 7 12.52 -3.59 -1.47
CA ASN A 7 12.06 -3.40 -2.84
C ASN A 7 10.79 -4.23 -3.08
N LEU A 8 10.06 -3.95 -4.16
CA LEU A 8 8.80 -4.61 -4.49
C LEU A 8 8.92 -6.14 -4.42
N ASP A 9 9.98 -6.72 -4.98
CA ASP A 9 10.23 -8.16 -4.95
C ASP A 9 10.33 -8.73 -3.51
N ALA A 10 11.04 -8.03 -2.62
CA ALA A 10 11.16 -8.44 -1.23
C ALA A 10 9.82 -8.33 -0.48
N ILE A 11 8.97 -7.36 -0.83
CA ILE A 11 7.60 -7.24 -0.31
C ILE A 11 6.75 -8.41 -0.79
N LEU A 12 6.69 -8.65 -2.10
CA LEU A 12 5.89 -9.73 -2.68
C LEU A 12 6.30 -11.10 -2.14
N LYS A 13 7.60 -11.37 -2.05
CA LYS A 13 8.14 -12.59 -1.44
C LYS A 13 7.71 -12.76 0.01
N LYS A 14 7.71 -11.68 0.80
CA LYS A 14 7.27 -11.71 2.21
C LYS A 14 5.78 -12.00 2.33
N LEU A 15 4.98 -11.47 1.41
CA LEU A 15 3.52 -11.69 1.34
C LEU A 15 3.15 -13.05 0.72
N GLY A 16 4.12 -13.83 0.23
CA GLY A 16 3.86 -15.08 -0.48
C GLY A 16 3.20 -14.89 -1.84
N ILE A 17 3.33 -13.69 -2.43
CA ILE A 17 2.76 -13.32 -3.73
C ILE A 17 3.85 -13.54 -4.79
N ARG A 18 3.55 -14.33 -5.82
CA ARG A 18 4.47 -14.57 -6.93
C ARG A 18 4.63 -13.34 -7.82
N GLU A 19 3.53 -12.70 -8.16
CA GLU A 19 3.48 -11.49 -8.97
C GLU A 19 2.15 -10.74 -8.74
N LEU A 20 2.14 -9.45 -9.05
CA LEU A 20 0.92 -8.65 -9.09
C LEU A 20 0.01 -9.10 -10.23
N ASN A 21 -1.30 -9.05 -9.99
CA ASN A 21 -2.29 -9.28 -11.06
C ASN A 21 -2.37 -8.06 -12.00
N ALA A 22 -3.08 -8.20 -13.12
CA ALA A 22 -3.17 -7.15 -14.14
C ALA A 22 -3.69 -5.81 -13.59
N MET A 23 -4.76 -5.83 -12.79
CA MET A 23 -5.34 -4.62 -12.19
C MET A 23 -4.37 -3.96 -11.20
N GLN A 24 -3.63 -4.74 -10.42
CA GLN A 24 -2.63 -4.23 -9.50
C GLN A 24 -1.44 -3.59 -10.23
N LYS A 25 -0.97 -4.20 -11.32
CA LYS A 25 0.11 -3.66 -12.17
C LYS A 25 -0.31 -2.33 -12.78
N GLU A 26 -1.51 -2.29 -13.37
CA GLU A 26 -2.07 -1.07 -13.97
C GLU A 26 -2.28 0.03 -12.92
N ALA A 27 -2.88 -0.29 -11.77
CA ALA A 27 -3.06 0.67 -10.68
C ALA A 27 -1.73 1.22 -10.15
N TYR A 28 -0.69 0.38 -10.07
CA TYR A 28 0.64 0.78 -9.61
C TYR A 28 1.23 1.86 -10.52
N GLU A 29 1.25 1.59 -11.84
CA GLU A 29 1.77 2.52 -12.85
C GLU A 29 0.96 3.83 -12.86
N VAL A 30 -0.37 3.72 -12.88
CA VAL A 30 -1.24 4.91 -12.97
C VAL A 30 -1.11 5.81 -11.74
N ILE A 31 -1.04 5.25 -10.53
CA ILE A 31 -0.93 6.06 -9.29
C ILE A 31 0.40 6.82 -9.24
N LEU A 32 1.51 6.23 -9.68
CA LEU A 32 2.82 6.91 -9.66
C LEU A 32 2.89 8.05 -10.69
N GLU A 33 2.18 7.92 -11.80
CA GLU A 33 2.18 8.93 -12.87
C GLU A 33 1.10 10.02 -12.68
N ASN A 34 0.00 9.70 -11.99
CA ASN A 34 -1.19 10.56 -11.93
C ASN A 34 -1.59 10.85 -10.48
N PRO A 35 -1.66 12.13 -10.07
CA PRO A 35 -2.06 12.52 -8.72
C PRO A 35 -3.48 12.08 -8.33
N GLU A 36 -4.37 11.94 -9.31
CA GLU A 36 -5.78 11.61 -9.11
C GLU A 36 -6.14 10.34 -9.88
N THR A 37 -6.42 9.26 -9.15
CA THR A 37 -6.70 7.94 -9.74
C THR A 37 -7.98 7.33 -9.18
N ILE A 38 -8.81 6.73 -10.05
CA ILE A 38 -9.98 5.95 -9.66
C ILE A 38 -9.74 4.48 -10.00
N ILE A 39 -9.72 3.62 -8.98
CA ILE A 39 -9.61 2.17 -9.17
C ILE A 39 -11.00 1.52 -9.09
N LEU A 40 -11.49 1.01 -10.20
CA LEU A 40 -12.76 0.28 -10.27
C LEU A 40 -12.52 -1.21 -10.45
N SER A 41 -12.82 -2.02 -9.42
CA SER A 41 -12.72 -3.48 -9.52
C SER A 41 -13.65 -4.20 -8.54
N PRO A 42 -13.97 -5.50 -8.76
CA PRO A 42 -14.75 -6.31 -7.82
C PRO A 42 -14.06 -6.50 -6.45
N THR A 43 -14.83 -6.78 -5.39
CA THR A 43 -14.26 -7.14 -4.08
C THR A 43 -13.39 -8.40 -4.18
N GLY A 44 -12.40 -8.54 -3.29
CA GLY A 44 -11.49 -9.70 -3.29
C GLY A 44 -10.38 -9.70 -4.36
N THR A 45 -10.29 -8.68 -5.21
CA THR A 45 -9.27 -8.56 -6.28
C THR A 45 -7.91 -8.01 -5.84
N GLY A 46 -7.74 -7.71 -4.55
CA GLY A 46 -6.49 -7.19 -4.00
C GLY A 46 -6.28 -5.68 -4.17
N LYS A 47 -7.36 -4.88 -4.22
CA LYS A 47 -7.32 -3.40 -4.27
C LYS A 47 -6.44 -2.77 -3.19
N THR A 48 -6.45 -3.34 -1.98
CA THR A 48 -5.65 -2.82 -0.87
C THR A 48 -4.16 -2.79 -1.19
N LEU A 49 -3.62 -3.87 -1.77
CA LEU A 49 -2.24 -3.87 -2.25
C LEU A 49 -2.05 -2.94 -3.44
N ALA A 50 -3.04 -2.85 -4.33
CA ALA A 50 -2.98 -2.02 -5.53
C ALA A 50 -2.72 -0.54 -5.22
N PHE A 51 -3.35 0.03 -4.19
CA PHE A 51 -3.08 1.41 -3.80
C PHE A 51 -1.97 1.56 -2.75
N LEU A 52 -1.78 0.58 -1.84
CA LEU A 52 -0.76 0.71 -0.78
C LEU A 52 0.66 0.67 -1.33
N LEU A 53 0.94 -0.18 -2.32
CA LEU A 53 2.29 -0.34 -2.84
C LEU A 53 2.85 0.95 -3.47
N PRO A 54 2.17 1.59 -4.45
CA PRO A 54 2.66 2.85 -5.01
C PRO A 54 2.59 4.00 -4.00
N LEU A 55 1.57 4.06 -3.13
CA LEU A 55 1.50 5.06 -2.06
C LEU A 55 2.74 5.02 -1.17
N LEU A 56 3.16 3.83 -0.74
CA LEU A 56 4.33 3.65 0.14
C LEU A 56 5.67 3.92 -0.57
N GLU A 57 5.72 3.83 -1.89
CA GLU A 57 6.89 4.20 -2.70
C GLU A 57 7.04 5.73 -2.81
N ASP A 58 5.92 6.46 -2.87
CA ASP A 58 5.89 7.92 -3.00
C ASP A 58 6.22 8.68 -1.69
N LEU A 59 6.12 8.02 -0.53
CA LEU A 59 6.37 8.63 0.78
C LEU A 59 7.84 9.03 1.00
N ASP A 60 8.09 10.23 1.53
CA ASP A 60 9.43 10.70 1.89
C ASP A 60 9.88 10.14 3.26
N ARG A 61 10.96 9.36 3.28
CA ARG A 61 11.52 8.78 4.51
C ARG A 61 12.26 9.76 5.41
N THR A 62 12.62 10.92 4.88
CA THR A 62 13.36 11.95 5.61
C THR A 62 12.43 12.89 6.38
N ASP A 63 11.14 12.78 6.13
CA ASP A 63 10.09 13.57 6.77
C ASP A 63 9.27 12.68 7.72
N ASP A 64 9.19 13.11 8.98
CA ASP A 64 8.50 12.42 10.07
C ASP A 64 7.06 12.91 10.28
N GLU A 65 6.57 13.85 9.45
CA GLU A 65 5.22 14.39 9.48
C GLU A 65 4.17 13.41 8.89
N LEU A 66 2.88 13.74 9.05
CA LEU A 66 1.80 12.96 8.43
C LEU A 66 1.75 13.18 6.92
N GLN A 67 2.09 12.14 6.14
CA GLN A 67 2.17 12.24 4.67
C GLN A 67 0.98 11.65 3.91
N ALA A 68 0.22 10.73 4.52
CA ALA A 68 -0.91 10.08 3.86
C ALA A 68 -2.06 9.81 4.82
N MET A 69 -3.30 9.88 4.30
CA MET A 69 -4.53 9.56 5.02
C MET A 69 -5.41 8.66 4.16
N ILE A 70 -5.80 7.51 4.72
CA ILE A 70 -6.74 6.57 4.08
C ILE A 70 -8.07 6.68 4.80
N LEU A 71 -9.10 7.15 4.10
CA LEU A 71 -10.45 7.27 4.63
C LEU A 71 -11.28 6.05 4.25
N VAL A 72 -11.97 5.46 5.23
CA VAL A 72 -12.80 4.26 5.03
C VAL A 72 -14.10 4.33 5.80
N PRO A 73 -15.16 3.63 5.35
CA PRO A 73 -16.50 3.71 5.94
C PRO A 73 -16.65 3.02 7.30
N SER A 74 -15.72 2.16 7.72
CA SER A 74 -15.82 1.45 9.00
C SER A 74 -14.46 1.20 9.65
N ARG A 75 -14.48 1.05 10.98
CA ARG A 75 -13.30 0.76 11.79
C ARG A 75 -12.70 -0.62 11.46
N GLU A 76 -13.54 -1.62 11.19
CA GLU A 76 -13.09 -2.96 10.82
C GLU A 76 -12.28 -2.93 9.52
N LEU A 77 -12.74 -2.14 8.53
CA LEU A 77 -12.02 -1.97 7.28
C LEU A 77 -10.69 -1.22 7.49
N ALA A 78 -10.67 -0.22 8.38
CA ALA A 78 -9.44 0.48 8.74
C ALA A 78 -8.41 -0.49 9.34
N MET A 79 -8.83 -1.34 10.29
CA MET A 79 -7.98 -2.36 10.90
C MET A 79 -7.48 -3.40 9.90
N GLN A 80 -8.31 -3.81 8.93
CA GLN A 80 -7.89 -4.73 7.86
C GLN A 80 -6.80 -4.12 6.97
N ILE A 81 -6.94 -2.85 6.57
CA ILE A 81 -5.94 -2.15 5.76
C ILE A 81 -4.64 -1.96 6.56
N GLU A 82 -4.76 -1.57 7.83
CA GLU A 82 -3.61 -1.45 8.73
C GLU A 82 -2.82 -2.75 8.84
N GLN A 83 -3.52 -3.88 9.00
CA GLN A 83 -2.90 -5.21 9.04
C GLN A 83 -2.11 -5.50 7.77
N VAL A 84 -2.68 -5.24 6.59
CA VAL A 84 -1.98 -5.42 5.30
C VAL A 84 -0.75 -4.51 5.21
N ALA A 85 -0.86 -3.25 5.62
CA ALA A 85 0.29 -2.32 5.61
C ALA A 85 1.42 -2.77 6.56
N ARG A 86 1.08 -3.31 7.73
CA ARG A 86 2.06 -3.91 8.66
C ARG A 86 2.70 -5.17 8.07
N GLU A 87 1.92 -5.99 7.37
CA GLU A 87 2.40 -7.18 6.68
C GLU A 87 3.35 -6.85 5.54
N ILE A 88 3.12 -5.79 4.77
CA ILE A 88 4.10 -5.27 3.79
C ILE A 88 5.44 -5.03 4.51
N GLY A 89 5.39 -4.37 5.67
CA GLY A 89 6.57 -4.09 6.49
C GLY A 89 7.54 -3.13 5.81
N SER A 90 7.00 -2.02 5.30
CA SER A 90 7.73 -0.94 4.63
C SER A 90 8.65 -0.15 5.56
N GLY A 91 8.37 -0.18 6.87
CA GLY A 91 9.09 0.55 7.91
C GLY A 91 8.41 1.87 8.33
N TYR A 92 7.41 2.34 7.59
CA TYR A 92 6.61 3.50 7.99
C TYR A 92 5.73 3.18 9.19
N LYS A 93 5.54 4.17 10.06
CA LYS A 93 4.55 4.11 11.12
C LYS A 93 3.16 4.23 10.51
N ILE A 94 2.27 3.31 10.87
CA ILE A 94 0.85 3.37 10.51
C ILE A 94 0.00 3.23 11.78
N ASN A 95 -1.09 3.99 11.84
CA ASN A 95 -2.10 3.90 12.90
C ASN A 95 -3.49 3.87 12.24
N ALA A 96 -4.36 2.97 12.69
CA ALA A 96 -5.80 3.06 12.45
C ALA A 96 -6.49 3.57 13.71
N VAL A 97 -7.41 4.53 13.54
CA VAL A 97 -8.23 5.14 14.60
C VAL A 97 -9.71 4.87 14.37
#